data_AF-A0A963V4W8-F1
#
_entry.id   AF-A0A963V4W8-F1
#
_cell.length_a   1.000
_cell.length_b   1.000
_cell.length_c   1.000
_cell.angle_alpha   90.00
_cell.angle_beta   90.00
_cell.angle_gamma   90.00
#
_symmetry.space_group_name_H-M   'P 1'
#
loop_
_entity.id
_entity.type
_entity.pdbx_description
1 polymer ?
#
loop_
_entity_poly.entity_id
_entity_poly.type
_entity_poly.pdbx_seq_one_letter_code
_entity_poly.pdbx_strand_id
1 'polypeptide(L)'
;MQGQNRFFDDMSKLMTNAMGVAQGAKTEAENAMKGWVDRWLADRDFVTREEFDAVRAMAQKAREENERLAARLAALEGASEGGAVTEKSAPRPRAKKS
;
A
#
# COMPACT_ATOMS: atom_id res chain seq x y z
N MET A 1 -29.31 -46.21 52.33
CA MET A 1 -28.05 -45.83 51.64
C MET A 1 -28.33 -45.38 50.19
N GLN A 2 -29.01 -44.25 49.94
CA GLN A 2 -29.43 -43.86 48.57
C GLN A 2 -29.26 -42.35 48.23
N GLY A 3 -28.88 -41.49 49.18
CA GLY A 3 -28.77 -40.04 48.94
C GLY A 3 -27.50 -39.60 48.21
N GLN A 4 -26.40 -40.37 48.30
CA GLN A 4 -25.09 -39.93 47.79
C GLN A 4 -24.93 -40.14 46.27
N ASN A 5 -25.70 -41.05 45.67
CA ASN A 5 -25.62 -41.32 44.22
C ASN A 5 -26.38 -40.31 43.35
N ARG A 6 -27.44 -39.65 43.86
CA ARG A 6 -28.25 -38.73 43.04
C ARG A 6 -27.52 -37.45 42.64
N PHE A 7 -26.74 -36.88 43.56
CA PHE A 7 -26.00 -35.64 43.29
C PHE A 7 -24.88 -35.85 42.25
N PHE A 8 -24.20 -37.00 42.31
CA PHE A 8 -23.22 -37.39 41.30
C PHE A 8 -23.86 -37.71 39.95
N ASP A 9 -25.05 -38.32 39.92
CA ASP A 9 -25.77 -38.65 38.69
C ASP A 9 -26.38 -37.42 37.99
N ASP A 10 -26.84 -36.43 38.76
CA ASP A 10 -27.29 -35.15 38.22
C ASP A 10 -26.11 -34.32 37.70
N MET A 11 -24.95 -34.37 38.37
CA MET A 11 -23.73 -33.71 37.93
C MET A 11 -23.12 -34.36 36.67
N SER A 12 -23.17 -35.68 36.53
CA SER A 12 -22.72 -36.37 35.33
C SER A 12 -23.64 -36.11 34.13
N LYS A 13 -24.96 -36.03 34.34
CA LYS A 13 -25.92 -35.57 33.32
C LYS A 13 -25.68 -34.13 32.93
N LEU A 14 -25.44 -33.23 33.89
CA LEU A 14 -25.08 -31.83 33.63
C LEU A 14 -23.78 -31.73 32.85
N MET A 15 -22.73 -32.48 33.21
CA MET A 15 -21.47 -32.51 32.46
C MET A 15 -21.65 -33.05 31.05
N THR A 16 -22.46 -34.08 30.85
CA THR A 16 -22.72 -34.65 29.52
C THR A 16 -23.50 -33.67 28.64
N ASN A 17 -24.53 -33.03 29.19
CA ASN A 17 -25.28 -31.98 28.52
C ASN A 17 -24.41 -30.74 28.22
N ALA A 18 -23.57 -30.34 29.16
CA ALA A 18 -22.66 -29.21 29.01
C ALA A 18 -21.55 -29.48 27.99
N MET A 19 -21.06 -30.72 27.90
CA MET A 19 -20.06 -31.11 26.90
C MET A 19 -20.65 -31.05 25.48
N GLY A 20 -21.91 -31.44 25.30
CA GLY A 20 -22.62 -31.27 24.02
C GLY A 20 -22.79 -29.80 23.61
N VAL A 21 -23.14 -28.93 24.56
CA VAL A 21 -23.25 -27.47 24.32
C VAL A 21 -21.88 -26.85 24.07
N ALA A 22 -20.84 -27.24 24.83
CA ALA A 22 -19.48 -26.72 24.66
C ALA A 22 -18.90 -27.06 23.28
N GLN A 23 -19.21 -28.24 22.75
CA GLN A 23 -18.75 -28.63 21.42
C GLN A 23 -19.45 -27.84 20.30
N GLY A 24 -20.76 -27.57 20.43
CA GLY A 24 -21.49 -26.68 19.51
C GLY A 24 -21.02 -25.23 19.61
N ALA A 25 -20.87 -24.71 20.84
CA ALA A 25 -20.38 -23.36 21.10
C ALA A 25 -18.94 -23.15 20.60
N LYS A 26 -18.08 -24.18 20.65
CA LYS A 26 -16.74 -24.13 20.07
C LYS A 26 -16.80 -23.91 18.56
N THR A 27 -17.64 -24.67 17.84
CA THR A 27 -17.79 -24.53 16.38
C THR A 27 -18.36 -23.15 16.01
N GLU A 28 -19.34 -22.65 16.77
CA GLU A 28 -19.86 -21.30 16.54
C GLU A 28 -18.83 -20.20 16.84
N ALA A 29 -18.06 -20.35 17.92
CA ALA A 29 -16.97 -19.43 18.25
C ALA A 29 -15.88 -19.43 17.18
N GLU A 30 -15.50 -20.59 16.64
CA GLU A 30 -14.52 -20.70 15.54
C GLU A 30 -15.01 -19.98 14.28
N ASN A 31 -16.29 -20.15 13.91
CA ASN A 31 -16.88 -19.48 12.76
C ASN A 31 -16.99 -17.96 12.96
N ALA A 32 -17.42 -17.51 14.15
CA ALA A 32 -17.48 -16.10 14.50
C ALA A 32 -16.09 -15.46 14.49
N MET A 33 -15.08 -16.16 15.01
CA MET A 33 -13.69 -15.70 15.04
C MET A 33 -13.10 -15.60 13.63
N LYS A 34 -13.34 -16.59 12.76
CA LYS A 34 -12.95 -16.51 11.34
C LYS A 34 -13.57 -15.30 10.64
N GLY A 35 -14.89 -15.12 10.77
CA GLY A 35 -15.57 -13.99 10.16
C GLY A 35 -15.09 -12.63 10.69
N TRP A 36 -14.71 -12.56 11.96
CA TRP A 36 -14.09 -11.37 12.55
C TRP A 36 -12.69 -11.10 11.98
N VAL A 37 -11.84 -12.13 11.85
CA VAL A 37 -10.51 -12.00 11.24
C VAL A 37 -10.61 -11.60 9.77
N ASP A 38 -11.54 -12.17 9.01
CA ASP A 38 -11.73 -11.83 7.59
C ASP A 38 -12.17 -10.37 7.43
N ARG A 39 -13.13 -9.90 8.24
CA ARG A 39 -13.50 -8.47 8.26
C ARG A 39 -12.34 -7.59 8.69
N TRP A 40 -11.63 -7.97 9.73
CA TRP A 40 -10.48 -7.19 10.21
C TRP A 40 -9.38 -7.10 9.15
N LEU A 41 -9.11 -8.16 8.39
CA LEU A 41 -8.17 -8.13 7.27
C LEU A 41 -8.69 -7.29 6.11
N ALA A 42 -9.99 -7.35 5.80
CA ALA A 42 -10.60 -6.55 4.74
C ALA A 42 -10.66 -5.06 5.07
N ASP A 43 -10.86 -4.70 6.35
CA ASP A 43 -10.93 -3.32 6.84
C ASP A 43 -9.54 -2.66 6.97
N ARG A 44 -8.47 -3.43 6.79
CA ARG A 44 -7.11 -2.91 6.77
C ARG A 44 -6.71 -2.72 5.32
N ASP A 45 -6.40 -1.48 4.95
CA ASP A 45 -5.90 -1.07 3.64
C ASP A 45 -4.52 -1.69 3.33
N PHE A 46 -4.46 -3.01 3.15
CA PHE A 46 -3.24 -3.71 2.81
C PHE A 46 -2.93 -3.52 1.33
N VAL A 47 -1.75 -2.98 1.05
CA VAL A 47 -1.21 -2.95 -0.31
C VAL A 47 -0.77 -4.35 -0.65
N THR A 48 -1.34 -4.94 -1.70
CA THR A 48 -0.90 -6.24 -2.17
C THR A 48 0.54 -6.14 -2.68
N ARG A 49 1.26 -7.27 -2.66
CA ARG A 49 2.64 -7.27 -3.12
C ARG A 49 2.76 -6.86 -4.59
N GLU A 50 1.79 -7.25 -5.42
CA GLU A 50 1.74 -6.88 -6.84
C GLU A 50 1.53 -5.37 -7.03
N GLU A 51 0.60 -4.76 -6.29
CA GLU A 51 0.39 -3.30 -6.33
C GLU A 51 1.65 -2.56 -5.86
N PHE A 52 2.30 -3.03 -4.81
CA PHE A 52 3.55 -2.46 -4.34
C PHE A 52 4.64 -2.54 -5.41
N ASP A 53 4.83 -3.70 -6.03
CA ASP A 53 5.84 -3.89 -7.07
C ASP A 53 5.54 -3.05 -8.32
N ALA A 54 4.26 -2.91 -8.70
CA ALA A 54 3.83 -2.04 -9.80
C ALA A 54 4.14 -0.56 -9.52
N VAL A 55 3.80 -0.06 -8.33
CA VAL A 55 4.09 1.33 -7.94
C VAL A 55 5.59 1.57 -7.82
N ARG A 56 6.34 0.58 -7.29
CA ARG A 56 7.80 0.65 -7.22
C ARG A 56 8.43 0.80 -8.60
N ALA A 57 8.03 -0.01 -9.56
CA ALA A 57 8.52 0.06 -10.93
C ALA A 57 8.16 1.41 -11.59
N MET A 58 6.93 1.91 -11.36
CA MET A 58 6.50 3.22 -11.83
C MET A 58 7.36 4.35 -11.23
N ALA A 59 7.63 4.29 -9.92
CA ALA A 59 8.44 5.29 -9.23
C ALA A 59 9.89 5.31 -9.72
N GLN A 60 10.48 4.14 -10.00
CA GLN A 60 11.82 4.03 -10.59
C GLN A 60 11.86 4.67 -11.98
N LYS A 61 10.94 4.28 -12.86
CA LYS A 61 10.85 4.84 -14.21
C LYS A 61 10.64 6.36 -14.19
N ALA A 62 9.80 6.85 -13.29
CA ALA A 62 9.56 8.28 -13.13
C ALA A 62 10.84 9.03 -12.70
N ARG A 63 11.66 8.46 -11.82
CA ARG A 63 12.95 9.05 -11.41
C ARG A 63 13.92 9.15 -12.59
N GLU A 64 14.07 8.08 -13.37
CA GLU A 64 14.92 8.06 -14.57
C GLU A 64 14.46 9.06 -15.62
N GLU A 65 13.14 9.13 -15.87
CA GLU A 65 12.58 10.09 -16.82
C GLU A 65 12.77 11.53 -16.35
N ASN A 66 12.67 11.78 -15.04
CA ASN A 66 12.87 13.10 -14.45
C ASN A 66 14.33 13.56 -14.60
N GLU A 67 15.31 12.69 -14.34
CA GLU A 67 16.73 12.98 -14.58
C GLU A 67 17.00 13.31 -16.06
N ARG A 68 16.42 12.52 -16.99
CA ARG A 68 16.54 12.78 -18.43
C ARG A 68 15.93 14.13 -18.82
N LEU A 69 14.78 14.47 -18.26
CA LEU A 69 14.11 15.74 -18.52
C LEU A 69 14.90 16.92 -17.93
N ALA A 70 15.43 16.79 -16.72
CA ALA A 70 16.28 17.79 -16.10
C ALA A 70 17.54 18.06 -16.95
N ALA A 71 18.20 17.01 -17.46
CA ALA A 71 19.34 17.16 -18.36
C ALA A 71 18.98 17.89 -19.66
N ARG A 72 17.80 17.60 -20.24
CA ARG A 72 17.30 18.31 -21.42
C ARG A 72 17.01 19.78 -21.13
N LEU A 73 16.39 20.09 -19.99
CA LEU A 73 16.12 21.46 -19.58
C LEU A 73 17.43 22.24 -19.42
N ALA A 74 18.41 21.70 -18.70
CA ALA A 74 19.71 22.35 -18.54
C ALA A 74 20.42 22.64 -19.88
N ALA A 75 20.34 21.71 -20.84
CA ALA A 75 20.91 21.90 -22.17
C ALA A 75 20.19 23.00 -22.97
N LEU A 76 18.87 23.08 -22.87
CA LEU A 76 18.06 24.11 -23.54
C LEU A 76 18.25 25.49 -22.90
N GLU A 77 18.29 25.56 -21.57
CA GLU A 77 18.55 26.79 -20.82
C GLU A 77 19.94 27.33 -21.13
N GLY A 78 20.98 26.48 -21.13
CA GLY A 78 22.33 26.88 -21.51
C GLY A 78 22.45 27.34 -22.97
N ALA A 79 21.70 26.71 -23.89
CA ALA A 79 21.65 27.15 -25.29
C ALA A 79 20.94 28.50 -25.47
N SER A 80 19.90 28.78 -24.67
CA SER A 80 19.17 30.04 -24.66
C SER A 80 20.04 31.21 -24.18
N GLU A 81 20.84 30.99 -23.13
CA GLU A 81 21.78 32.00 -22.63
C GLU A 81 22.93 32.28 -23.62
N GLY A 82 23.41 31.27 -24.35
CA GLY A 82 24.46 31.43 -25.37
C GLY A 82 24.00 32.16 -26.65
N GLY A 83 22.72 32.05 -27.01
CA GLY A 83 22.14 32.71 -28.20
C GLY A 83 21.94 34.22 -28.05
N ALA A 84 21.70 34.70 -26.81
CA ALA A 84 21.49 36.13 -26.55
C ALA A 84 22.79 36.98 -26.64
N VAL A 85 23.96 36.34 -26.51
CA VAL A 85 25.26 37.04 -26.51
C VAL A 85 25.82 37.25 -27.92
N THR A 86 25.45 36.41 -28.89
CA THR A 86 25.96 36.48 -30.27
C THR A 86 25.21 37.48 -31.15
N GLU A 87 23.94 37.82 -30.86
CA GLU A 87 23.18 38.80 -31.65
C GLU A 87 23.54 40.27 -31.31
N LYS A 88 24.05 40.55 -30.11
CA LYS A 88 24.27 41.92 -29.62
C LYS A 88 25.59 42.57 -30.07
N SER A 89 26.46 41.85 -30.80
CA SER A 89 27.83 42.30 -31.10
C SER A 89 28.16 42.49 -32.60
N ALA A 90 27.18 42.57 -33.51
CA ALA A 90 27.46 42.94 -34.90
C ALA A 90 27.62 44.47 -35.05
N PRO A 91 28.81 45.02 -35.38
CA PRO A 91 28.97 46.45 -35.59
C PRO A 91 28.35 46.85 -36.94
N ARG A 92 27.42 47.80 -36.92
CA ARG A 92 26.83 48.38 -38.15
C ARG A 92 27.94 48.94 -39.05
N PRO A 93 28.00 48.57 -40.35
CA PRO A 93 28.99 49.15 -41.26
C PRO A 93 28.65 50.63 -41.48
N ARG A 94 29.58 51.51 -41.11
CA ARG A 94 29.48 52.95 -41.38
C ARG A 94 29.47 53.17 -42.90
N ALA A 95 28.34 53.62 -43.42
CA ALA A 95 28.21 54.07 -44.81
C ALA A 95 29.22 55.21 -45.08
N LYS A 96 30.18 54.97 -45.98
CA LYS A 96 31.04 56.02 -46.52
C LYS A 96 30.21 56.82 -47.52
N LYS A 97 29.87 58.07 -47.16
CA LYS A 97 29.48 59.10 -48.12
C LYS A 97 30.69 59.42 -48.99
N SER A 98 30.57 59.18 -50.29
CA SER A 98 31.42 59.77 -51.34
C SER A 98 30.48 60.32 -52.40
#